data_AF-A0A662KCE9-F1
#
_entry.id   AF-A0A662KCE9-F1
#
_cell.length_a   1.000
_cell.length_b   1.000
_cell.length_c   1.000
_cell.angle_alpha   90.00
_cell.angle_beta   90.00
_cell.angle_gamma   90.00
#
_symmetry.space_group_name_H-M   'P 1'
#
loop_
_entity.id
_entity.type
_entity.pdbx_description
1 polymer ?
#
loop_
_entity_poly.entity_id
_entity_poly.type
_entity_poly.pdbx_seq_one_letter_code
_entity_poly.pdbx_strand_id
1 'polypeptide(L)'
;MMMQSGGKVKKMDDNKWFIESVSCSEDSVQSKEEMEKIIPSDLPHGWEETSRISGKGYIHVKLGHLSPYPKHEQVPCLKVLVGEFPSLELSKYDFVSDLTVSWVEDKDMLDLKKTNEKPFKELEEAKRKLEQFKGDIKFFPKELKEVEALLKNVKKELPKFKEVRYLGEKARATVDENGRKRIFSILVNRFSIYGSLVSVANQLDPGSKPIHSISCEKIWQKHEPVRIRDGCNCKACSCHFESEGCSTLKKEGYIHREEVENLLRLIIFRIRGEKPEKEPWVEIMRGSKKIESPKEGMEIKKGDIIKTKNAEIKIKDGLDNEIAIKNNTEVKLSESETEAILEQTMGEIRAKIKKLPKDGLKVRTPQAVCGVRGTIFGLHVEKDVTTITVVEGKVEFSDLKGNKVIVKENPFCICSKEQGLQMPVTVPFNLKEKFERGEGV
;
A
#
# COMPACT_ATOMS: atom_id res chain seq x y z
N MET A 1 -61.48 -42.03 -4.22
CA MET A 1 -60.84 -42.06 -2.88
C MET A 1 -59.58 -41.21 -2.97
N MET A 2 -59.60 -40.06 -2.30
CA MET A 2 -58.47 -39.14 -2.20
C MET A 2 -57.32 -39.78 -1.40
N MET A 3 -56.07 -39.44 -1.72
CA MET A 3 -55.09 -39.04 -0.72
C MET A 3 -53.98 -38.21 -1.36
N GLN A 4 -54.00 -36.93 -1.01
CA GLN A 4 -52.91 -35.97 -1.16
C GLN A 4 -51.79 -36.35 -0.20
N SER A 5 -50.53 -36.23 -0.61
CA SER A 5 -49.42 -36.01 0.31
C SER A 5 -48.66 -34.78 -0.16
N GLY A 6 -49.03 -33.64 0.42
CA GLY A 6 -48.49 -32.33 0.11
C GLY A 6 -47.00 -32.26 0.44
N GLY A 7 -46.21 -31.91 -0.57
CA GLY A 7 -44.90 -31.31 -0.36
C GLY A 7 -45.11 -30.01 0.42
N LYS A 8 -44.56 -29.94 1.63
CA LYS A 8 -44.51 -28.72 2.43
C LYS A 8 -43.85 -27.62 1.60
N VAL A 9 -44.66 -26.66 1.15
CA VAL A 9 -44.20 -25.36 0.66
C VAL A 9 -43.32 -24.77 1.76
N LYS A 10 -42.05 -24.48 1.45
CA LYS A 10 -41.20 -23.67 2.33
C LYS A 10 -41.90 -22.33 2.54
N LYS A 11 -42.50 -22.13 3.71
CA LYS A 11 -42.92 -20.82 4.21
C LYS A 11 -41.98 -20.47 5.36
N MET A 12 -40.89 -19.78 5.06
CA MET A 12 -40.04 -19.12 6.05
C MET A 12 -39.56 -17.80 5.43
N ASP A 13 -40.34 -16.74 5.63
CA ASP A 13 -39.99 -15.33 5.37
C ASP A 13 -38.95 -15.08 4.26
N ASP A 14 -39.36 -15.22 3.00
CA ASP A 14 -38.48 -15.14 1.83
C ASP A 14 -37.79 -13.77 1.61
N ASN A 15 -38.17 -12.74 2.38
CA ASN A 15 -37.63 -11.37 2.28
C ASN A 15 -36.62 -10.99 3.39
N LYS A 16 -36.23 -11.92 4.27
CA LYS A 16 -35.25 -11.61 5.32
C LYS A 16 -33.82 -11.70 4.79
N TRP A 17 -33.03 -10.66 5.07
CA TRP A 17 -31.60 -10.60 4.78
C TRP A 17 -30.77 -11.02 5.99
N PHE A 18 -29.73 -11.80 5.76
CA PHE A 18 -28.81 -12.29 6.78
C PHE A 18 -27.38 -12.00 6.38
N ILE A 19 -26.53 -11.76 7.38
CA ILE A 19 -25.08 -11.69 7.17
C ILE A 19 -24.58 -13.08 6.82
N GLU A 20 -24.06 -13.23 5.61
CA GLU A 20 -23.40 -14.45 5.17
C GLU A 20 -21.95 -14.49 5.61
N SER A 21 -21.23 -13.38 5.52
CA SER A 21 -19.85 -13.31 5.98
C SER A 21 -19.43 -11.87 6.25
N VAL A 22 -18.46 -11.72 7.15
CA VAL A 22 -17.74 -10.48 7.39
C VAL A 22 -16.26 -10.81 7.29
N SER A 23 -15.56 -10.15 6.37
CA SER A 23 -14.13 -10.36 6.16
C SER A 23 -13.42 -9.02 6.09
N CYS A 24 -12.15 -8.95 6.50
CA CYS A 24 -11.32 -7.81 6.12
C CYS A 24 -11.28 -7.76 4.59
N SER A 25 -11.54 -6.60 4.00
CA SER A 25 -11.30 -6.43 2.58
C SER A 25 -9.82 -6.71 2.31
N GLU A 26 -9.48 -7.34 1.17
CA GLU A 26 -8.07 -7.49 0.74
C GLU A 26 -7.35 -6.16 0.98
N ASP A 27 -6.34 -6.17 1.85
CA ASP A 27 -5.85 -4.95 2.46
C ASP A 27 -5.51 -3.92 1.40
N SER A 28 -6.32 -2.87 1.33
CA SER A 28 -6.14 -1.86 0.31
C SER A 28 -4.83 -1.14 0.61
N VAL A 29 -3.92 -1.19 -0.36
CA VAL A 29 -2.70 -0.37 -0.37
C VAL A 29 -3.06 1.04 0.07
N GLN A 30 -2.40 1.52 1.13
CA GLN A 30 -2.71 2.79 1.81
C GLN A 30 -2.84 3.95 0.82
N SER A 31 -3.83 4.81 1.04
CA SER A 31 -4.04 6.02 0.24
C SER A 31 -2.84 6.97 0.32
N LYS A 32 -2.74 7.89 -0.64
CA LYS A 32 -1.67 8.89 -0.64
C LYS A 32 -1.71 9.74 0.64
N GLU A 33 -2.92 10.11 1.07
CA GLU A 33 -3.19 10.92 2.25
C GLU A 33 -2.79 10.22 3.56
N GLU A 34 -2.94 8.89 3.62
CA GLU A 34 -2.44 8.07 4.74
C GLU A 34 -0.91 7.99 4.72
N MET A 35 -0.31 7.72 3.55
CA MET A 35 1.15 7.67 3.41
C MET A 35 1.83 8.99 3.82
N GLU A 36 1.20 10.13 3.54
CA GLU A 36 1.74 11.44 3.89
C GLU A 36 1.79 11.73 5.39
N LYS A 37 0.96 11.06 6.21
CA LYS A 37 0.92 11.21 7.67
C LYS A 37 2.04 10.44 8.39
N ILE A 38 2.66 9.47 7.71
CA ILE A 38 3.72 8.63 8.28
C ILE A 38 4.98 9.45 8.59
N ILE A 39 5.34 10.38 7.69
CA ILE A 39 6.50 11.25 7.87
C ILE A 39 6.12 12.44 8.77
N PRO A 40 6.89 12.75 9.84
CA PRO A 40 6.64 13.91 10.68
C PRO A 40 6.53 15.20 9.87
N SER A 41 5.47 16.00 10.12
CA SER A 41 5.47 17.41 9.72
C SER A 41 6.51 18.20 10.51
N ASP A 42 6.63 17.90 11.81
CA ASP A 42 7.61 18.50 12.72
C ASP A 42 8.81 17.55 12.83
N LEU A 43 9.80 17.75 11.96
CA LEU A 43 11.07 17.03 12.04
C LEU A 43 11.86 17.45 13.29
N PRO A 44 12.71 16.56 13.84
CA PRO A 44 13.60 16.92 14.93
C PRO A 44 14.44 18.17 14.61
N HIS A 45 14.79 18.95 15.64
CA HIS A 45 15.63 20.15 15.47
C HIS A 45 16.89 19.83 14.66
N GLY A 46 17.22 20.67 13.68
CA GLY A 46 18.35 20.47 12.78
C GLY A 46 18.02 19.69 11.51
N TRP A 47 16.85 19.05 11.41
CA TRP A 47 16.42 18.35 10.19
C TRP A 47 15.41 19.16 9.39
N GLU A 48 15.53 19.09 8.07
CA GLU A 48 14.52 19.59 7.15
C GLU A 48 14.26 18.62 6.00
N GLU A 49 13.03 18.64 5.51
CA GLU A 49 12.63 17.94 4.30
C GLU A 49 12.96 18.81 3.08
N THR A 50 13.76 18.27 2.17
CA THR A 50 14.19 18.98 0.96
C THR A 50 13.35 18.60 -0.26
N SER A 51 12.74 17.42 -0.24
CA SER A 51 11.80 16.97 -1.26
C SER A 51 10.91 15.84 -0.75
N ARG A 52 9.70 15.75 -1.30
CA ARG A 52 8.75 14.68 -1.03
C ARG A 52 8.06 14.22 -2.30
N ILE A 53 7.91 12.91 -2.43
CA ILE A 53 7.16 12.25 -3.48
C ILE A 53 6.31 11.17 -2.81
N SER A 54 4.99 11.26 -2.93
CA SER A 54 4.03 10.36 -2.30
C SER A 54 3.04 9.83 -3.34
N GLY A 55 2.57 8.60 -3.12
CA GLY A 55 1.51 7.98 -3.92
C GLY A 55 0.82 6.87 -3.13
N LYS A 56 -0.07 6.14 -3.80
CA LYS A 56 -0.76 5.00 -3.18
C LYS A 56 0.28 3.96 -2.74
N GLY A 57 0.36 3.72 -1.43
CA GLY A 57 1.24 2.73 -0.81
C GLY A 57 2.71 3.10 -0.73
N TYR A 58 3.12 4.33 -1.02
CA TYR A 58 4.50 4.74 -0.81
C TYR A 58 4.65 6.22 -0.49
N ILE A 59 5.67 6.54 0.29
CA ILE A 59 6.19 7.89 0.46
C ILE A 59 7.71 7.84 0.44
N HIS A 60 8.29 8.73 -0.37
CA HIS A 60 9.72 8.96 -0.48
C HIS A 60 10.01 10.40 -0.07
N VAL A 61 10.94 10.58 0.86
CA VAL A 61 11.40 11.89 1.31
C VAL A 61 12.91 11.97 1.24
N LYS A 62 13.40 13.18 0.95
CA LYS A 62 14.80 13.54 1.12
C LYS A 62 14.94 14.44 2.33
N LEU A 63 15.87 14.09 3.19
CA LEU A 63 16.09 14.73 4.48
C LEU A 63 17.49 15.30 4.51
N GLY A 64 17.59 16.57 4.86
CA GLY A 64 18.85 17.27 5.10
C GLY A 64 18.98 17.58 6.59
N HIS A 65 20.16 17.35 7.15
CA HIS A 65 20.54 17.88 8.44
C HIS A 65 21.33 19.17 8.22
N LEU A 66 20.95 20.23 8.92
CA LEU A 66 21.49 21.58 8.76
C LEU A 66 22.92 21.64 9.29
N SER A 67 23.81 22.19 8.48
CA SER A 67 25.16 22.51 8.91
C SER A 67 25.10 23.67 9.90
N PRO A 68 25.69 23.55 11.10
CA PRO A 68 25.86 24.69 12.01
C PRO A 68 26.84 25.74 11.45
N TYR A 69 27.60 25.39 10.40
CA TYR A 69 28.65 26.21 9.80
C TYR A 69 28.54 26.30 8.26
N PRO A 70 27.44 26.86 7.71
CA PRO A 70 27.16 26.82 6.27
C PRO A 70 28.12 27.67 5.41
N LYS A 71 28.94 28.52 6.03
CA LYS A 71 29.86 29.46 5.36
C LYS A 71 31.31 28.96 5.25
N HIS A 72 31.64 27.80 5.82
CA HIS A 72 32.95 27.17 5.63
C HIS A 72 32.84 26.14 4.50
N GLU A 73 33.41 26.46 3.34
CA GLU A 73 33.15 25.80 2.05
C GLU A 73 33.56 24.32 1.94
N GLN A 74 32.78 23.63 1.09
CA GLN A 74 32.94 22.26 0.56
C GLN A 74 33.21 21.16 1.59
N VAL A 75 32.24 20.96 2.47
CA VAL A 75 32.11 19.71 3.22
C VAL A 75 31.85 18.57 2.22
N PRO A 76 32.64 17.48 2.22
CA PRO A 76 32.26 16.25 1.55
C PRO A 76 31.09 15.68 2.34
N CYS A 77 29.88 16.14 2.04
CA CYS A 77 28.65 15.49 2.47
C CYS A 77 28.80 13.99 2.17
N LEU A 78 28.36 13.14 3.08
CA LEU A 78 28.28 11.70 2.85
C LEU A 78 27.32 11.51 1.66
N LYS A 79 27.86 11.53 0.42
CA LYS A 79 27.11 11.40 -0.82
C LYS A 79 26.67 9.96 -0.97
N VAL A 80 25.68 9.55 -0.20
CA VAL A 80 25.08 8.23 -0.35
C VAL A 80 24.11 8.30 -1.51
N LEU A 81 24.63 8.06 -2.72
CA LEU A 81 23.94 7.61 -3.93
C LEU A 81 22.48 8.08 -4.08
N VAL A 82 22.25 9.33 -4.50
CA VAL A 82 20.97 9.75 -5.09
C VAL A 82 21.25 10.73 -6.24
N GLY A 83 20.49 10.61 -7.33
CA GLY A 83 20.71 11.27 -8.62
C GLY A 83 20.85 12.81 -8.61
N GLU A 84 21.20 13.35 -9.77
CA GLU A 84 21.59 14.76 -10.00
C GLU A 84 20.72 15.78 -9.25
N PHE A 85 21.37 16.70 -8.54
CA PHE A 85 20.77 17.76 -7.73
C PHE A 85 21.02 19.14 -8.38
N PRO A 86 20.22 19.56 -9.38
CA PRO A 86 20.48 20.83 -10.06
C PRO A 86 20.13 22.09 -9.22
N SER A 87 19.45 21.97 -8.07
CA SER A 87 18.93 23.13 -7.31
C SER A 87 19.17 23.11 -5.79
N LEU A 88 19.87 22.11 -5.23
CA LEU A 88 20.09 22.01 -3.78
C LEU A 88 21.40 22.72 -3.38
N GLU A 89 21.31 23.72 -2.50
CA GLU A 89 22.50 24.39 -1.93
C GLU A 89 23.17 23.48 -0.89
N LEU A 90 24.06 22.59 -1.36
CA LEU A 90 24.70 21.56 -0.53
C LEU A 90 25.53 22.13 0.64
N SER A 91 26.03 23.36 0.55
CA SER A 91 26.73 24.06 1.64
C SER A 91 25.87 24.28 2.88
N LYS A 92 24.54 24.23 2.75
CA LYS A 92 23.59 24.35 3.86
C LYS A 92 23.56 23.11 4.77
N TYR A 93 23.99 21.94 4.29
CA TYR A 93 23.80 20.66 4.98
C TYR A 93 25.12 19.96 5.29
N ASP A 94 25.22 19.36 6.46
CA ASP A 94 26.33 18.46 6.81
C ASP A 94 26.01 16.99 6.45
N PHE A 95 24.71 16.64 6.36
CA PHE A 95 24.23 15.33 5.99
C PHE A 95 22.96 15.42 5.12
N VAL A 96 22.89 14.59 4.09
CA VAL A 96 21.70 14.45 3.22
C VAL A 96 21.45 12.98 2.97
N SER A 97 20.20 12.55 3.07
CA SER A 97 19.80 11.17 2.80
C SER A 97 18.39 11.08 2.23
N ASP A 98 18.07 9.93 1.68
CA ASP A 98 16.73 9.54 1.30
C ASP A 98 16.16 8.50 2.28
N LEU A 99 14.83 8.56 2.42
CA LEU A 99 14.06 7.60 3.16
C LEU A 99 12.77 7.30 2.39
N THR A 100 12.46 6.01 2.26
CA THR A 100 11.23 5.54 1.65
C THR A 100 10.49 4.66 2.64
N VAL A 101 9.18 4.86 2.75
CA VAL A 101 8.25 3.95 3.42
C VAL A 101 7.27 3.45 2.37
N SER A 102 7.18 2.14 2.21
CA SER A 102 6.29 1.50 1.25
C SER A 102 5.43 0.44 1.92
N TRP A 103 4.15 0.39 1.57
CA TRP A 103 3.27 -0.73 1.89
C TRP A 103 3.77 -1.99 1.18
N VAL A 104 3.83 -3.10 1.91
CA VAL A 104 4.28 -4.40 1.42
C VAL A 104 3.19 -5.44 1.66
N GLU A 105 2.90 -6.23 0.64
CA GLU A 105 2.03 -7.41 0.76
C GLU A 105 2.76 -8.54 1.51
N ASP A 106 2.02 -9.46 2.12
CA ASP A 106 2.55 -10.49 3.02
C ASP A 106 3.66 -11.37 2.38
N LYS A 107 3.73 -11.44 1.04
CA LYS A 107 4.75 -12.19 0.29
C LYS A 107 6.04 -11.41 0.00
N ASP A 108 6.02 -10.08 0.15
CA ASP A 108 7.13 -9.18 -0.18
C ASP A 108 7.82 -8.60 1.08
N MET A 109 7.40 -9.01 2.28
CA MET A 109 7.83 -8.46 3.58
C MET A 109 9.35 -8.35 3.79
N LEU A 110 10.17 -9.13 3.06
CA LEU A 110 11.64 -9.02 3.05
C LEU A 110 12.26 -9.16 1.65
N ASP A 111 11.44 -9.36 0.61
CA ASP A 111 11.86 -9.54 -0.78
C ASP A 111 11.73 -8.22 -1.53
N LEU A 112 12.66 -7.29 -1.25
CA LEU A 112 12.90 -6.17 -2.15
C LEU A 112 13.50 -6.72 -3.46
N LYS A 113 12.64 -7.22 -4.36
CA LYS A 113 12.97 -7.59 -5.75
C LYS A 113 13.47 -6.39 -6.59
N LYS A 114 13.59 -5.20 -6.02
CA LYS A 114 13.74 -3.93 -6.76
C LYS A 114 14.96 -3.07 -6.41
N THR A 115 15.83 -3.45 -5.47
CA THR A 115 16.98 -2.59 -5.10
C THR A 115 18.31 -2.93 -5.77
N ASN A 116 18.33 -3.89 -6.71
CA ASN A 116 19.43 -4.06 -7.65
C ASN A 116 18.86 -4.52 -9.00
N GLU A 117 18.30 -3.58 -9.77
CA GLU A 117 17.58 -3.88 -11.00
C GLU A 117 18.38 -4.75 -11.98
N LYS A 118 19.70 -4.59 -12.06
CA LYS A 118 20.51 -5.31 -13.06
C LYS A 118 20.64 -6.82 -12.76
N PRO A 119 21.16 -7.27 -11.59
CA PRO A 119 21.17 -8.70 -11.25
C PRO A 119 19.78 -9.34 -11.23
N PHE A 120 18.74 -8.61 -10.83
CA PHE A 120 17.37 -9.13 -10.80
C PHE A 120 16.73 -9.20 -12.19
N LYS A 121 16.95 -8.22 -13.09
CA LYS A 121 16.52 -8.31 -14.50
C LYS A 121 17.21 -9.44 -15.22
N GLU A 122 18.51 -9.62 -15.00
CA GLU A 122 19.28 -10.75 -15.54
C GLU A 122 18.77 -12.10 -14.98
N LEU A 123 18.38 -12.15 -13.70
CA LEU A 123 17.76 -13.33 -13.07
C LEU A 123 16.38 -13.67 -13.67
N GLU A 124 15.51 -12.67 -13.82
CA GLU A 124 14.16 -12.84 -14.40
C GLU A 124 14.24 -13.20 -15.89
N GLU A 125 15.17 -12.60 -16.64
CA GLU A 125 15.43 -12.99 -18.02
C GLU A 125 15.93 -14.44 -18.12
N ALA A 126 16.82 -14.86 -17.22
CA ALA A 126 17.31 -16.24 -17.15
C ALA A 126 16.18 -17.23 -16.82
N LYS A 127 15.31 -16.91 -15.85
CA LYS A 127 14.13 -17.72 -15.52
C LYS A 127 13.16 -17.83 -16.69
N ARG A 128 12.88 -16.70 -17.37
CA ARG A 128 12.00 -16.67 -18.54
C ARG A 128 12.52 -17.55 -19.67
N LYS A 129 13.83 -17.48 -19.98
CA LYS A 129 14.47 -18.39 -20.93
C LYS A 129 14.27 -19.84 -20.52
N LEU A 130 14.52 -20.18 -19.25
CA LEU A 130 14.36 -21.54 -18.71
C LEU A 130 12.92 -22.07 -18.81
N GLU A 131 11.92 -21.23 -18.59
CA GLU A 131 10.51 -21.58 -18.78
C GLU A 131 10.13 -21.73 -20.25
N GLN A 132 10.69 -20.92 -21.14
CA GLN A 132 10.49 -21.04 -22.58
C GLN A 132 11.05 -22.35 -23.14
N PHE A 133 12.07 -22.91 -22.48
CA PHE A 133 12.66 -24.20 -22.83
C PHE A 133 12.07 -25.39 -22.05
N LYS A 134 11.12 -25.18 -21.12
CA LYS A 134 10.44 -26.29 -20.42
C LYS A 134 9.56 -27.06 -21.42
N GLY A 135 10.08 -28.20 -21.88
CA GLY A 135 9.43 -29.10 -22.83
C GLY A 135 10.45 -29.74 -23.78
N ASP A 136 11.44 -28.95 -24.21
CA ASP A 136 12.43 -29.33 -25.23
C ASP A 136 13.88 -29.35 -24.72
N ILE A 137 14.07 -29.44 -23.39
CA ILE A 137 15.39 -29.39 -22.71
C ILE A 137 16.40 -30.41 -23.28
N LYS A 138 15.92 -31.51 -23.89
CA LYS A 138 16.78 -32.51 -24.54
C LYS A 138 17.47 -32.01 -25.83
N PHE A 139 17.00 -30.93 -26.46
CA PHE A 139 17.48 -30.45 -27.76
C PHE A 139 18.41 -29.23 -27.69
N PHE A 140 18.58 -28.59 -26.52
CA PHE A 140 19.37 -27.34 -26.36
C PHE A 140 20.37 -27.37 -25.19
N PRO A 141 21.37 -28.28 -25.20
CA PRO A 141 22.30 -28.47 -24.09
C PRO A 141 23.34 -27.35 -23.93
N LYS A 142 23.57 -26.51 -24.95
CA LYS A 142 24.56 -25.43 -24.91
C LYS A 142 23.97 -24.18 -24.25
N GLU A 143 22.75 -23.84 -24.63
CA GLU A 143 21.94 -22.75 -24.11
C GLU A 143 21.61 -22.98 -22.63
N LEU A 144 21.34 -24.24 -22.23
CA LEU A 144 21.15 -24.60 -20.83
C LEU A 144 22.39 -24.31 -19.98
N LYS A 145 23.60 -24.63 -20.47
CA LYS A 145 24.86 -24.33 -19.78
C LYS A 145 25.12 -22.83 -19.66
N GLU A 146 24.76 -22.06 -20.67
CA GLU A 146 24.88 -20.59 -20.64
C GLU A 146 23.93 -19.97 -19.61
N VAL A 147 22.69 -20.45 -19.55
CA VAL A 147 21.71 -20.03 -18.54
C VAL A 147 22.14 -20.44 -17.12
N GLU A 148 22.67 -21.65 -16.94
CA GLU A 148 23.21 -22.12 -15.66
C GLU A 148 24.43 -21.28 -15.19
N ALA A 149 25.32 -20.92 -16.12
CA ALA A 149 26.47 -20.05 -15.83
C ALA A 149 26.03 -18.64 -15.42
N LEU A 150 25.04 -18.05 -16.12
CA LEU A 150 24.42 -16.78 -15.77
C LEU A 150 23.78 -16.84 -14.38
N LEU A 151 22.97 -17.87 -14.09
CA LEU A 151 22.35 -18.06 -12.78
C LEU A 151 23.39 -18.21 -11.66
N LYS A 152 24.52 -18.87 -11.93
CA LYS A 152 25.61 -19.04 -10.97
C LYS A 152 26.34 -17.72 -10.68
N ASN A 153 26.56 -16.88 -11.69
CA ASN A 153 27.19 -15.57 -11.54
C ASN A 153 26.26 -14.59 -10.82
N VAL A 154 24.99 -14.52 -11.19
CA VAL A 154 23.99 -13.69 -10.51
C VAL A 154 23.84 -14.10 -9.04
N LYS A 155 23.81 -15.41 -8.72
CA LYS A 155 23.79 -15.90 -7.34
C LYS A 155 25.05 -15.55 -6.53
N LYS A 156 26.20 -15.35 -7.17
CA LYS A 156 27.43 -14.87 -6.50
C LYS A 156 27.39 -13.38 -6.21
N GLU A 157 26.75 -12.58 -7.08
CA GLU A 157 26.68 -11.12 -6.95
C GLU A 157 25.51 -10.62 -6.09
N LEU A 158 24.48 -11.44 -5.86
CA LEU A 158 23.38 -11.08 -4.99
C LEU A 158 23.87 -10.98 -3.53
N PRO A 159 23.65 -9.85 -2.83
CA PRO A 159 24.00 -9.75 -1.43
C PRO A 159 23.27 -10.82 -0.63
N LYS A 160 24.02 -11.56 0.22
CA LYS A 160 23.42 -12.54 1.13
C LYS A 160 22.77 -11.80 2.30
N PHE A 161 21.51 -11.46 2.13
CA PHE A 161 20.73 -10.83 3.18
C PHE A 161 20.33 -11.84 4.26
N LYS A 162 20.30 -11.38 5.51
CA LYS A 162 19.81 -12.11 6.68
C LYS A 162 18.71 -11.28 7.36
N GLU A 163 17.73 -11.96 7.92
CA GLU A 163 16.77 -11.36 8.86
C GLU A 163 17.48 -11.10 10.19
N VAL A 164 17.38 -9.87 10.69
CA VAL A 164 17.93 -9.43 11.98
C VAL A 164 16.89 -8.59 12.73
N ARG A 165 17.19 -8.24 13.98
CA ARG A 165 16.43 -7.22 14.73
C ARG A 165 17.15 -5.88 14.68
N TYR A 166 16.43 -4.80 14.40
CA TYR A 166 16.93 -3.43 14.45
C TYR A 166 15.82 -2.51 14.96
N LEU A 167 16.13 -1.65 15.94
CA LEU A 167 15.14 -0.78 16.64
C LEU A 167 13.92 -1.54 17.20
N GLY A 168 14.09 -2.82 17.55
CA GLY A 168 13.03 -3.71 18.02
C GLY A 168 12.22 -4.40 16.91
N GLU A 169 12.43 -3.99 15.66
CA GLU A 169 11.68 -4.46 14.50
C GLU A 169 12.43 -5.53 13.71
N LYS A 170 11.69 -6.29 12.90
CA LYS A 170 12.31 -7.18 11.92
C LYS A 170 13.01 -6.32 10.87
N ALA A 171 14.23 -6.69 10.49
CA ALA A 171 15.01 -5.91 9.55
C ALA A 171 15.83 -6.81 8.64
N ARG A 172 16.11 -6.33 7.43
CA ARG A 172 16.97 -7.01 6.47
C ARG A 172 18.37 -6.42 6.53
N ALA A 173 19.38 -7.27 6.68
CA ALA A 173 20.76 -6.82 6.75
C ALA A 173 21.72 -7.70 5.97
N THR A 174 22.83 -7.13 5.51
CA THR A 174 24.03 -7.94 5.22
C THR A 174 24.89 -7.99 6.47
N VAL A 175 25.65 -9.07 6.62
CA VAL A 175 26.61 -9.24 7.71
C VAL A 175 27.96 -9.47 7.07
N ASP A 176 28.94 -8.62 7.38
CA ASP A 176 30.30 -8.80 6.91
C ASP A 176 31.03 -9.91 7.70
N GLU A 177 32.26 -10.23 7.29
CA GLU A 177 33.09 -11.27 7.92
C GLU A 177 33.41 -10.96 9.39
N ASN A 178 33.37 -9.68 9.78
CA ASN A 178 33.61 -9.20 11.15
C ASN A 178 32.31 -9.16 11.99
N GLY A 179 31.19 -9.64 11.46
CA GLY A 179 29.90 -9.64 12.13
C GLY A 179 29.19 -8.28 12.15
N ARG A 180 29.73 -7.26 11.47
CA ARG A 180 29.07 -5.94 11.37
C ARG A 180 27.87 -6.05 10.44
N LYS A 181 26.77 -5.50 10.91
CA LYS A 181 25.49 -5.52 10.18
C LYS A 181 25.40 -4.25 9.33
N ARG A 182 24.86 -4.35 8.13
CA ARG A 182 24.38 -3.19 7.35
C ARG A 182 22.89 -3.39 7.12
N ILE A 183 22.07 -2.54 7.72
CA ILE A 183 20.61 -2.63 7.60
C ILE A 183 20.19 -2.01 6.27
N PHE A 184 19.30 -2.67 5.54
CA PHE A 184 18.78 -2.18 4.25
C PHE A 184 17.30 -1.81 4.34
N SER A 185 16.55 -2.53 5.16
CA SER A 185 15.14 -2.25 5.39
C SER A 185 14.70 -2.67 6.79
N ILE A 186 13.68 -1.98 7.30
CA ILE A 186 13.01 -2.25 8.56
C ILE A 186 11.54 -2.52 8.25
N LEU A 187 11.03 -3.65 8.71
CA LEU A 187 9.64 -4.05 8.53
C LEU A 187 8.86 -3.72 9.80
N VAL A 188 7.80 -2.94 9.65
CA VAL A 188 6.88 -2.57 10.73
C VAL A 188 5.46 -2.77 10.22
N ASN A 189 4.68 -3.66 10.86
CA ASN A 189 3.37 -4.06 10.34
C ASN A 189 3.45 -4.48 8.86
N ARG A 190 2.76 -3.78 7.96
CA ARG A 190 2.80 -3.97 6.50
C ARG A 190 3.58 -2.88 5.78
N PHE A 191 4.53 -2.25 6.45
CA PHE A 191 5.38 -1.22 5.87
C PHE A 191 6.84 -1.64 5.90
N SER A 192 7.52 -1.42 4.77
CA SER A 192 8.96 -1.52 4.64
C SER A 192 9.55 -0.11 4.61
N ILE A 193 10.41 0.18 5.58
CA ILE A 193 11.18 1.42 5.68
C ILE A 193 12.58 1.14 5.13
N TYR A 194 13.01 1.84 4.09
CA TYR A 194 14.31 1.64 3.45
C TYR A 194 14.86 2.95 2.88
N GLY A 195 16.11 2.93 2.39
CA GLY A 195 16.79 4.11 1.84
C GLY A 195 18.19 4.28 2.42
N SER A 196 18.89 5.31 1.97
CA SER A 196 20.23 5.60 2.48
C SER A 196 20.22 5.95 3.97
N LEU A 197 19.19 6.61 4.50
CA LEU A 197 19.09 6.93 5.93
C LEU A 197 19.15 5.67 6.81
N VAL A 198 18.38 4.63 6.45
CA VAL A 198 18.39 3.32 7.14
C VAL A 198 19.76 2.65 7.06
N SER A 199 20.40 2.74 5.90
CA SER A 199 21.70 2.11 5.64
C SER A 199 22.85 2.80 6.35
N VAL A 200 22.80 4.13 6.49
CA VAL A 200 23.82 4.95 7.15
C VAL A 200 23.70 4.87 8.66
N ALA A 201 22.48 4.90 9.21
CA ALA A 201 22.26 4.88 10.66
C ALA A 201 23.07 3.79 11.38
N ASN A 202 23.08 2.58 10.80
CA ASN A 202 23.76 1.44 11.40
C ASN A 202 25.27 1.34 11.08
N GLN A 203 25.79 2.25 10.25
CA GLN A 203 27.23 2.42 10.01
C GLN A 203 27.86 3.43 10.98
N LEU A 204 27.04 4.12 11.77
CA LEU A 204 27.50 5.02 12.82
C LEU A 204 27.76 4.20 14.10
N ASP A 205 28.86 4.48 14.81
CA ASP A 205 29.16 3.82 16.07
C ASP A 205 28.29 4.41 17.22
N PRO A 206 27.71 3.60 18.12
CA PRO A 206 26.96 4.11 19.28
C PRO A 206 27.87 4.93 20.22
N GLY A 207 27.39 6.08 20.68
CA GLY A 207 28.22 6.99 21.48
C GLY A 207 29.45 7.50 20.74
N SER A 208 29.47 7.43 19.41
CA SER A 208 30.56 7.96 18.61
C SER A 208 30.71 9.46 18.83
N LYS A 209 31.97 9.90 18.88
CA LYS A 209 32.32 11.29 18.63
C LYS A 209 31.81 11.67 17.22
N PRO A 210 31.46 12.95 17.00
CA PRO A 210 30.95 13.48 15.75
C PRO A 210 31.52 12.77 14.53
N ILE A 211 30.67 12.39 13.58
CA ILE A 211 31.18 12.06 12.25
C ILE A 211 31.83 13.36 11.76
N HIS A 212 33.16 13.37 11.74
CA HIS A 212 33.88 14.47 11.13
C HIS A 212 33.34 14.59 9.70
N SER A 213 32.92 15.79 9.33
CA SER A 213 33.22 16.28 7.98
C SER A 213 34.63 15.79 7.64
N ILE A 214 34.84 15.15 6.49
CA ILE A 214 36.19 14.72 6.05
C ILE A 214 37.22 15.88 6.04
N SER A 215 36.79 17.14 6.22
CA SER A 215 37.65 18.32 6.27
C SER A 215 37.68 18.97 7.66
N CYS A 216 38.67 18.59 8.49
CA CYS A 216 39.24 19.53 9.44
C CYS A 216 40.11 20.54 8.66
N GLU A 217 40.04 21.83 8.96
CA GLU A 217 40.89 22.86 8.32
C GLU A 217 42.40 22.53 8.43
N LYS A 218 42.81 21.87 9.52
CA LYS A 218 44.18 21.35 9.69
C LYS A 218 44.56 20.21 8.74
N ILE A 219 43.59 19.44 8.25
CA ILE A 219 43.81 18.33 7.29
C ILE A 219 44.03 18.90 5.87
N TRP A 220 43.28 19.93 5.49
CA TRP A 220 43.38 20.57 4.16
C TRP A 220 44.70 21.31 3.93
N GLN A 221 45.31 21.88 4.96
CA GLN A 221 46.63 22.52 4.83
C GLN A 221 47.78 21.53 4.57
N LYS A 222 47.57 20.22 4.74
CA LYS A 222 48.63 19.20 4.70
C LYS A 222 48.41 18.06 3.69
N HIS A 223 47.32 18.04 2.92
CA HIS A 223 47.05 16.89 2.04
C HIS A 223 46.39 17.29 0.71
N GLU A 224 46.84 16.69 -0.39
CA GLU A 224 46.16 16.75 -1.69
C GLU A 224 44.87 15.89 -1.70
N PRO A 225 43.82 16.31 -2.44
CA PRO A 225 42.52 15.64 -2.46
C PRO A 225 42.58 14.30 -3.21
N VAL A 226 42.45 13.19 -2.48
CA VAL A 226 42.31 11.85 -3.07
C VAL A 226 40.83 11.44 -3.05
N ARG A 227 40.31 10.93 -4.17
CA ARG A 227 38.95 10.36 -4.25
C ARG A 227 38.86 9.09 -3.40
N ILE A 228 38.18 9.18 -2.26
CA ILE A 228 38.00 8.06 -1.32
C ILE A 228 36.94 7.11 -1.89
N ARG A 229 37.36 6.11 -2.67
CA ARG A 229 36.51 4.98 -3.08
C ARG A 229 36.68 3.76 -2.20
N ASP A 230 37.86 3.64 -1.58
CA ASP A 230 38.20 2.63 -0.58
C ASP A 230 38.83 3.41 0.59
N GLY A 231 38.44 3.13 1.83
CA GLY A 231 38.82 3.90 3.02
C GLY A 231 40.29 4.32 3.03
N CYS A 232 40.56 5.59 3.38
CA CYS A 232 41.91 6.14 3.41
C CYS A 232 42.71 5.49 4.56
N ASN A 233 43.75 4.72 4.22
CA ASN A 233 44.64 4.06 5.19
C ASN A 233 45.83 4.94 5.62
N CYS A 234 45.78 6.26 5.41
CA CYS A 234 46.91 7.13 5.79
C CYS A 234 46.94 7.36 7.31
N LYS A 235 48.14 7.37 7.89
CA LYS A 235 48.34 7.67 9.32
C LYS A 235 47.75 9.02 9.74
N ALA A 236 47.62 9.98 8.82
CA ALA A 236 47.06 11.31 9.09
C ALA A 236 45.57 11.27 9.51
N CYS A 237 44.78 10.33 8.98
CA CYS A 237 43.40 10.09 9.43
C CYS A 237 43.35 9.37 10.79
N SER A 238 44.41 8.61 11.13
CA SER A 238 44.56 7.92 12.42
C SER A 238 45.06 8.84 13.55
N CYS A 239 45.68 9.98 13.22
CA CYS A 239 46.37 10.87 14.18
C CYS A 239 45.49 11.52 15.25
N HIS A 240 44.17 11.61 15.05
CA HIS A 240 43.28 12.37 15.93
C HIS A 240 42.54 11.52 16.98
N PHE A 241 42.71 10.19 16.96
CA PHE A 241 42.07 9.33 17.97
C PHE A 241 42.77 9.40 19.34
N GLU A 242 44.08 9.66 19.39
CA GLU A 242 44.88 9.43 20.61
C GLU A 242 45.68 10.63 21.13
N SER A 243 45.79 11.75 20.41
CA SER A 243 46.55 12.92 20.88
C SER A 243 45.63 14.08 21.31
N GLU A 244 45.73 14.40 22.60
CA GLU A 244 45.28 15.58 23.33
C GLU A 244 44.35 16.55 22.61
N GLY A 245 43.06 16.53 23.02
CA GLY A 245 42.23 17.72 23.07
C GLY A 245 42.04 18.49 21.76
N CYS A 246 41.40 17.88 20.76
CA CYS A 246 40.83 18.68 19.67
C CYS A 246 39.67 19.52 20.23
N SER A 247 39.76 20.84 20.16
CA SER A 247 38.77 21.79 20.71
C SER A 247 37.39 21.71 20.05
N THR A 248 37.28 21.02 18.90
CA THR A 248 36.02 20.69 18.22
C THR A 248 35.34 19.42 18.76
N LEU A 249 35.98 18.65 19.65
CA LEU A 249 35.40 17.41 20.21
C LEU A 249 34.37 17.64 21.32
N LYS A 250 34.24 18.87 21.82
CA LYS A 250 33.31 19.19 22.93
C LYS A 250 32.29 20.28 22.60
N LYS A 251 32.34 20.89 21.41
CA LYS A 251 31.43 21.97 21.02
C LYS A 251 30.98 21.83 19.57
N GLU A 252 29.67 21.73 19.42
CA GLU A 252 28.86 22.18 18.27
C GLU A 252 28.66 21.21 17.08
N GLY A 253 27.53 20.46 17.10
CA GLY A 253 26.55 20.51 16.00
C GLY A 253 26.59 19.46 14.87
N TYR A 254 26.99 18.21 15.12
CA TYR A 254 27.04 17.17 14.07
C TYR A 254 26.10 16.00 14.34
N ILE A 255 25.61 15.37 13.28
CA ILE A 255 24.64 14.26 13.32
C ILE A 255 25.18 13.00 14.03
N HIS A 256 24.44 12.53 15.04
CA HIS A 256 24.75 11.29 15.78
C HIS A 256 23.87 10.12 15.33
N ARG A 257 24.34 8.88 15.58
CA ARG A 257 23.55 7.66 15.36
C ARG A 257 22.19 7.76 16.03
N GLU A 258 22.18 8.21 17.26
CA GLU A 258 21.01 8.33 18.12
C GLU A 258 20.00 9.31 17.53
N GLU A 259 20.44 10.38 16.87
CA GLU A 259 19.55 11.34 16.20
C GLU A 259 18.86 10.71 14.99
N VAL A 260 19.62 9.97 14.17
CA VAL A 260 19.06 9.22 13.04
C VAL A 260 18.12 8.11 13.52
N GLU A 261 18.52 7.34 14.54
CA GLU A 261 17.70 6.30 15.13
C GLU A 261 16.43 6.87 15.76
N ASN A 262 16.48 8.06 16.36
CA ASN A 262 15.31 8.73 16.93
C ASN A 262 14.31 9.11 15.84
N LEU A 263 14.77 9.62 14.70
CA LEU A 263 13.89 9.89 13.55
C LEU A 263 13.23 8.59 13.04
N LEU A 264 14.01 7.51 12.91
CA LEU A 264 13.47 6.19 12.54
C LEU A 264 12.47 5.67 13.59
N ARG A 265 12.75 5.84 14.89
CA ARG A 265 11.84 5.45 15.98
C ARG A 265 10.54 6.24 15.96
N LEU A 266 10.57 7.53 15.64
CA LEU A 266 9.36 8.35 15.47
C LEU A 266 8.48 7.82 14.34
N ILE A 267 9.09 7.44 13.21
CA ILE A 267 8.38 6.86 12.06
C ILE A 267 7.81 5.48 12.41
N ILE A 268 8.61 4.61 13.04
CA ILE A 268 8.16 3.31 13.56
C ILE A 268 6.98 3.49 14.53
N PHE A 269 7.05 4.48 15.43
CA PHE A 269 5.98 4.76 16.38
C PHE A 269 4.70 5.21 15.68
N ARG A 270 4.78 6.09 14.67
CA ARG A 270 3.61 6.48 13.87
C ARG A 270 2.99 5.29 13.16
N ILE A 271 3.80 4.46 12.51
CA ILE A 271 3.34 3.23 11.84
C ILE A 271 2.71 2.23 12.84
N ARG A 272 3.19 2.18 14.09
CA ARG A 272 2.56 1.35 15.15
C ARG A 272 1.26 1.96 15.68
N GLY A 273 1.19 3.28 15.78
CA GLY A 273 0.00 4.03 16.18
C GLY A 273 -1.12 3.91 15.14
N GLU A 274 -0.77 3.81 13.87
CA GLU A 274 -1.59 3.25 12.80
C GLU A 274 -1.68 1.73 12.98
N LYS A 275 -2.54 1.28 13.90
CA LYS A 275 -2.87 -0.15 13.95
C LYS A 275 -3.31 -0.55 12.53
N PRO A 276 -2.68 -1.53 11.85
CA PRO A 276 -3.34 -2.17 10.73
C PRO A 276 -4.67 -2.63 11.31
N GLU A 277 -5.75 -2.12 10.74
CA GLU A 277 -7.09 -2.24 11.29
C GLU A 277 -7.41 -3.75 11.26
N LYS A 278 -7.11 -4.43 12.39
CA LYS A 278 -6.92 -5.90 12.44
C LYS A 278 -8.23 -6.66 12.56
N GLU A 279 -9.31 -5.98 12.90
CA GLU A 279 -10.65 -6.54 12.89
C GLU A 279 -11.44 -5.86 11.77
N PRO A 280 -12.27 -6.62 11.03
CA PRO A 280 -13.13 -6.05 10.01
C PRO A 280 -14.11 -5.09 10.69
N TRP A 281 -13.94 -3.80 10.43
CA TRP A 281 -14.77 -2.77 11.02
C TRP A 281 -16.06 -2.63 10.21
N VAL A 282 -17.10 -3.27 10.74
CA VAL A 282 -18.48 -3.11 10.27
C VAL A 282 -19.34 -2.61 11.42
N GLU A 283 -20.14 -1.59 11.14
CA GLU A 283 -21.09 -0.99 12.07
C GLU A 283 -22.49 -1.10 11.47
N ILE A 284 -23.44 -1.59 12.27
CA ILE A 284 -24.87 -1.58 11.92
C ILE A 284 -25.60 -0.67 12.88
N MET A 285 -26.22 0.38 12.34
CA MET A 285 -27.12 1.27 13.07
C MET A 285 -28.56 0.82 12.88
N ARG A 286 -29.19 0.40 13.97
CA ARG A 286 -30.58 -0.05 14.03
C ARG A 286 -31.40 0.91 14.89
N GLY A 287 -32.03 1.89 14.23
CA GLY A 287 -32.62 3.03 14.94
C GLY A 287 -31.53 3.79 15.72
N SER A 288 -31.67 3.89 17.04
CA SER A 288 -30.65 4.48 17.92
C SER A 288 -29.59 3.49 18.39
N LYS A 289 -29.76 2.18 18.16
CA LYS A 289 -28.83 1.16 18.63
C LYS A 289 -27.70 0.96 17.63
N LYS A 290 -26.47 1.08 18.11
CA LYS A 290 -25.26 0.76 17.36
C LYS A 290 -24.80 -0.67 17.66
N ILE A 291 -24.51 -1.44 16.62
CA ILE A 291 -23.97 -2.81 16.69
C ILE A 291 -22.59 -2.79 16.04
N GLU A 292 -21.55 -2.94 16.85
CA GLU A 292 -20.17 -3.07 16.37
C GLU A 292 -19.84 -4.55 16.18
N SER A 293 -19.10 -4.87 15.12
CA SER A 293 -18.61 -6.23 14.82
C SER A 293 -19.76 -7.26 14.71
N PRO A 294 -20.70 -7.06 13.77
CA PRO A 294 -21.81 -7.99 13.57
C PRO A 294 -21.30 -9.38 13.13
N LYS A 295 -22.02 -10.42 13.55
CA LYS A 295 -21.62 -11.81 13.32
C LYS A 295 -22.39 -12.44 12.16
N GLU A 296 -21.77 -13.42 11.52
CA GLU A 296 -22.42 -14.31 10.56
C GLU A 296 -23.74 -14.88 11.12
N GLY A 297 -24.75 -14.99 10.26
CA GLY A 297 -26.09 -15.44 10.60
C GLY A 297 -26.98 -14.37 11.24
N MET A 298 -26.46 -13.18 11.57
CA MET A 298 -27.28 -12.08 12.09
C MET A 298 -28.27 -11.61 11.01
N GLU A 299 -29.54 -11.45 11.40
CA GLU A 299 -30.58 -10.85 10.56
C GLU A 299 -30.35 -9.33 10.42
N ILE A 300 -30.35 -8.86 9.18
CA ILE A 300 -30.43 -7.44 8.81
C ILE A 300 -31.89 -7.05 8.75
N LYS A 301 -32.25 -6.00 9.50
CA LYS A 301 -33.62 -5.52 9.62
C LYS A 301 -33.84 -4.29 8.76
N LYS A 302 -35.11 -4.07 8.42
CA LYS A 302 -35.55 -2.85 7.72
C LYS A 302 -35.14 -1.62 8.54
N GLY A 303 -34.59 -0.63 7.85
CA GLY A 303 -34.05 0.60 8.44
C GLY A 303 -32.63 0.49 8.97
N ASP A 304 -32.00 -0.69 8.92
CA ASP A 304 -30.59 -0.83 9.28
C ASP A 304 -29.71 -0.05 8.29
N ILE A 305 -28.77 0.72 8.84
CA ILE A 305 -27.69 1.37 8.09
C ILE A 305 -26.42 0.58 8.36
N ILE A 306 -25.81 0.04 7.30
CA ILE A 306 -24.57 -0.72 7.35
C ILE A 306 -23.44 0.18 6.87
N LYS A 307 -22.41 0.35 7.69
CA LYS A 307 -21.19 1.09 7.36
C LYS A 307 -19.98 0.17 7.45
N THR A 308 -19.14 0.20 6.43
CA THR A 308 -17.87 -0.54 6.38
C THR A 308 -16.69 0.43 6.28
N LYS A 309 -15.54 0.09 6.89
CA LYS A 309 -14.25 0.79 6.65
C LYS A 309 -13.27 -0.11 5.92
N ASN A 310 -12.54 -0.97 6.61
CA ASN A 310 -11.58 -1.96 6.12
C ASN A 310 -12.20 -3.36 5.90
N ALA A 311 -13.52 -3.42 5.73
CA ALA A 311 -14.26 -4.68 5.74
C ALA A 311 -15.15 -4.82 4.52
N GLU A 312 -15.32 -6.06 4.09
CA GLU A 312 -16.41 -6.48 3.22
C GLU A 312 -17.43 -7.25 4.07
N ILE A 313 -18.71 -6.92 3.88
CA ILE A 313 -19.82 -7.67 4.44
C ILE A 313 -20.71 -8.18 3.30
N LYS A 314 -20.94 -9.49 3.29
CA LYS A 314 -21.87 -10.12 2.36
C LYS A 314 -23.17 -10.39 3.07
N ILE A 315 -24.28 -9.96 2.46
CA ILE A 315 -25.63 -10.26 2.92
C ILE A 315 -26.34 -11.10 1.87
N LYS A 316 -27.17 -12.04 2.34
CA LYS A 316 -28.01 -12.88 1.49
C LYS A 316 -29.44 -12.99 1.99
N ASP A 317 -30.37 -13.23 1.09
CA ASP A 317 -31.76 -13.51 1.44
C ASP A 317 -32.15 -14.99 1.26
N GLY A 318 -33.41 -15.31 1.57
CA GLY A 318 -33.96 -16.67 1.42
C GLY A 318 -34.08 -17.15 -0.03
N LEU A 319 -33.96 -16.23 -1.00
CA LEU A 319 -34.03 -16.51 -2.44
C LEU A 319 -32.62 -16.66 -3.06
N ASP A 320 -31.56 -16.62 -2.25
CA ASP A 320 -30.17 -16.72 -2.69
C ASP A 320 -29.79 -15.55 -3.62
N ASN A 321 -30.35 -14.37 -3.34
CA ASN A 321 -29.79 -13.09 -3.77
C ASN A 321 -28.64 -12.72 -2.83
N GLU A 322 -27.53 -12.23 -3.39
CA GLU A 322 -26.33 -11.83 -2.63
C GLU A 322 -26.01 -10.36 -2.91
N ILE A 323 -25.66 -9.61 -1.86
CA ILE A 323 -25.11 -8.27 -1.95
C ILE A 323 -23.83 -8.22 -1.11
N ALA A 324 -22.70 -8.04 -1.78
CA ALA A 324 -21.41 -7.74 -1.18
C ALA A 324 -21.26 -6.22 -1.06
N ILE A 325 -21.18 -5.73 0.18
CA ILE A 325 -20.94 -4.32 0.52
C ILE A 325 -19.45 -4.19 0.80
N LYS A 326 -18.72 -3.51 -0.09
CA LYS A 326 -17.25 -3.42 -0.05
C LYS A 326 -16.78 -2.46 1.05
N ASN A 327 -15.47 -2.28 1.14
CA ASN A 327 -14.83 -1.35 2.08
C ASN A 327 -15.27 0.10 1.80
N ASN A 328 -15.20 0.97 2.82
CA ASN A 328 -15.60 2.38 2.74
C ASN A 328 -16.99 2.61 2.10
N THR A 329 -17.96 1.78 2.45
CA THR A 329 -19.30 1.78 1.85
C THR A 329 -20.35 2.01 2.92
N GLU A 330 -21.37 2.79 2.57
CA GLU A 330 -22.53 3.03 3.42
C GLU A 330 -23.81 2.72 2.63
N VAL A 331 -24.58 1.77 3.17
CA VAL A 331 -25.86 1.36 2.60
C VAL A 331 -26.93 1.33 3.68
N LYS A 332 -28.17 1.59 3.28
CA LYS A 332 -29.34 1.45 4.13
C LYS A 332 -30.37 0.56 3.45
N LEU A 333 -30.85 -0.45 4.16
CA LEU A 333 -31.93 -1.30 3.69
C LEU A 333 -33.27 -0.65 4.04
N SER A 334 -34.02 -0.29 3.01
CA SER A 334 -35.38 0.21 3.08
C SER A 334 -36.29 -0.72 2.27
N GLU A 335 -37.60 -0.64 2.49
CA GLU A 335 -38.58 -1.30 1.63
C GLU A 335 -39.73 -0.32 1.34
N SER A 336 -40.34 -0.46 0.17
CA SER A 336 -41.70 0.04 -0.07
C SER A 336 -42.70 -1.12 0.06
N GLU A 337 -44.00 -0.83 -0.04
CA GLU A 337 -45.05 -1.86 -0.02
C GLU A 337 -44.87 -2.94 -1.10
N THR A 338 -44.06 -2.68 -2.13
CA THR A 338 -43.90 -3.55 -3.30
C THR A 338 -42.45 -3.76 -3.75
N GLU A 339 -41.43 -3.10 -3.19
CA GLU A 339 -40.04 -3.21 -3.69
C GLU A 339 -39.01 -3.18 -2.56
N ALA A 340 -37.96 -3.99 -2.69
CA ALA A 340 -36.76 -3.86 -1.85
C ALA A 340 -35.94 -2.66 -2.32
N ILE A 341 -35.62 -1.72 -1.41
CA ILE A 341 -34.90 -0.49 -1.72
C ILE A 341 -33.57 -0.50 -0.97
N LEU A 342 -32.46 -0.52 -1.70
CA LEU A 342 -31.14 -0.30 -1.13
C LEU A 342 -30.71 1.14 -1.39
N GLU A 343 -30.53 1.93 -0.34
CA GLU A 343 -30.04 3.31 -0.45
C GLU A 343 -28.53 3.30 -0.22
N GLN A 344 -27.73 3.58 -1.25
CA GLN A 344 -26.26 3.64 -1.18
C GLN A 344 -25.80 5.09 -1.27
N THR A 345 -25.10 5.56 -0.25
CA THR A 345 -24.63 6.96 -0.18
C THR A 345 -23.19 7.13 -0.65
N MET A 346 -22.34 6.11 -0.46
CA MET A 346 -20.94 6.08 -0.92
C MET A 346 -20.44 4.65 -1.05
N GLY A 347 -19.31 4.48 -1.75
CA GLY A 347 -18.55 3.23 -1.81
C GLY A 347 -19.01 2.30 -2.93
N GLU A 348 -18.70 1.01 -2.81
CA GLU A 348 -18.97 -0.01 -3.84
C GLU A 348 -19.85 -1.13 -3.29
N ILE A 349 -20.85 -1.54 -4.08
CA ILE A 349 -21.55 -2.80 -3.88
C ILE A 349 -21.38 -3.70 -5.10
N ARG A 350 -21.41 -5.00 -4.87
CA ARG A 350 -21.62 -6.00 -5.93
C ARG A 350 -22.82 -6.84 -5.56
N ALA A 351 -23.70 -7.06 -6.52
CA ALA A 351 -24.94 -7.76 -6.27
C ALA A 351 -25.18 -8.82 -7.33
N LYS A 352 -25.61 -9.99 -6.87
CA LYS A 352 -26.10 -11.10 -7.67
C LYS A 352 -27.57 -11.30 -7.31
N ILE A 353 -28.45 -10.76 -8.15
CA ILE A 353 -29.88 -10.80 -7.94
C ILE A 353 -30.51 -11.80 -8.90
N LYS A 354 -31.17 -12.82 -8.38
CA LYS A 354 -31.94 -13.79 -9.17
C LYS A 354 -33.19 -13.13 -9.76
N LYS A 355 -33.76 -13.79 -10.76
CA LYS A 355 -34.98 -13.30 -11.42
C LYS A 355 -36.17 -13.46 -10.48
N LEU A 356 -36.57 -12.36 -9.86
CA LEU A 356 -37.68 -12.34 -8.91
C LEU A 356 -39.05 -12.50 -9.63
N PRO A 357 -39.97 -13.32 -9.08
CA PRO A 357 -41.27 -13.63 -9.69
C PRO A 357 -42.23 -12.43 -9.70
N LYS A 358 -42.23 -11.64 -8.62
CA LYS A 358 -42.80 -10.29 -8.53
C LYS A 358 -41.82 -9.44 -7.73
N ASP A 359 -41.72 -8.17 -8.11
CA ASP A 359 -40.89 -7.15 -7.46
C ASP A 359 -39.39 -7.23 -7.78
N GLY A 360 -38.75 -6.07 -8.00
CA GLY A 360 -37.32 -5.95 -8.33
C GLY A 360 -36.54 -5.35 -7.18
N LEU A 361 -35.21 -5.44 -7.22
CA LEU A 361 -34.35 -4.65 -6.34
C LEU A 361 -34.20 -3.26 -6.93
N LYS A 362 -34.40 -2.23 -6.10
CA LYS A 362 -34.14 -0.85 -6.47
C LYS A 362 -32.95 -0.32 -5.68
N VAL A 363 -31.90 0.09 -6.37
CA VAL A 363 -30.76 0.77 -5.72
C VAL A 363 -30.90 2.26 -5.94
N ARG A 364 -30.92 3.06 -4.88
CA ARG A 364 -30.97 4.52 -4.94
C ARG A 364 -29.64 5.09 -4.49
N THR A 365 -29.12 6.05 -5.24
CA THR A 365 -27.94 6.83 -4.90
C THR A 365 -28.30 8.31 -4.91
N PRO A 366 -27.41 9.20 -4.46
CA PRO A 366 -27.67 10.64 -4.53
C PRO A 366 -27.77 11.19 -5.97
N GLN A 367 -27.31 10.44 -6.98
CA GLN A 367 -27.34 10.87 -8.38
C GLN A 367 -28.30 10.07 -9.25
N ALA A 368 -28.63 8.83 -8.87
CA ALA A 368 -29.29 7.91 -9.77
C ALA A 368 -30.16 6.86 -9.07
N VAL A 369 -30.96 6.16 -9.88
CA VAL A 369 -31.81 5.05 -9.46
C VAL A 369 -31.62 3.89 -10.44
N CYS A 370 -31.32 2.71 -9.90
CA CYS A 370 -31.17 1.45 -10.61
C CYS A 370 -32.34 0.53 -10.33
N GLY A 371 -33.10 0.15 -11.36
CA GLY A 371 -34.08 -0.94 -11.29
C GLY A 371 -33.45 -2.25 -11.77
N VAL A 372 -33.39 -3.24 -10.89
CA VAL A 372 -32.67 -4.49 -11.12
C VAL A 372 -33.61 -5.69 -11.03
N ARG A 373 -33.52 -6.58 -12.03
CA ARG A 373 -34.27 -7.83 -12.05
C ARG A 373 -33.50 -8.94 -12.76
N GLY A 374 -32.99 -9.91 -12.00
CA GLY A 374 -32.24 -11.03 -12.57
C GLY A 374 -30.93 -10.56 -13.20
N THR A 375 -30.00 -10.04 -12.41
CA THR A 375 -28.80 -9.36 -12.90
C THR A 375 -27.65 -9.49 -11.93
N ILE A 376 -26.43 -9.61 -12.48
CA ILE A 376 -25.17 -9.49 -11.77
C ILE A 376 -24.57 -8.13 -12.14
N PHE A 377 -24.33 -7.28 -11.15
CA PHE A 377 -23.86 -5.92 -11.38
C PHE A 377 -22.97 -5.42 -10.23
N GLY A 378 -22.13 -4.43 -10.55
CA GLY A 378 -21.42 -3.59 -9.59
C GLY A 378 -21.96 -2.16 -9.64
N LEU A 379 -22.02 -1.49 -8.48
CA LEU A 379 -22.38 -0.09 -8.39
C LEU A 379 -21.41 0.66 -7.47
N HIS A 380 -20.79 1.69 -8.01
CA HIS A 380 -19.82 2.54 -7.30
C HIS A 380 -20.35 3.96 -7.19
N VAL A 381 -20.29 4.53 -5.98
CA VAL A 381 -20.66 5.91 -5.69
C VAL A 381 -19.45 6.62 -5.11
N GLU A 382 -18.96 7.61 -5.83
CA GLU A 382 -17.86 8.46 -5.40
C GLU A 382 -18.22 9.93 -5.60
N LYS A 383 -18.33 10.65 -4.48
CA LYS A 383 -18.73 12.07 -4.45
C LYS A 383 -20.05 12.30 -5.20
N ASP A 384 -19.98 13.01 -6.32
CA ASP A 384 -21.11 13.42 -7.15
C ASP A 384 -21.29 12.53 -8.39
N VAL A 385 -20.74 11.31 -8.37
CA VAL A 385 -20.76 10.37 -9.50
C VAL A 385 -21.23 8.99 -9.05
N THR A 386 -22.21 8.44 -9.75
CA THR A 386 -22.62 7.03 -9.67
C THR A 386 -22.24 6.31 -10.96
N THR A 387 -21.53 5.19 -10.84
CA THR A 387 -21.16 4.31 -11.95
C THR A 387 -21.82 2.95 -11.75
N ILE A 388 -22.56 2.49 -12.74
CA ILE A 388 -23.14 1.13 -12.79
C ILE A 388 -22.36 0.31 -13.82
N THR A 389 -21.97 -0.90 -13.44
CA THR A 389 -21.32 -1.87 -14.33
C THR A 389 -22.14 -3.17 -14.35
N VAL A 390 -22.58 -3.61 -15.53
CA VAL A 390 -23.43 -4.81 -15.66
C VAL A 390 -22.60 -5.98 -16.17
N VAL A 391 -22.52 -7.03 -15.37
CA VAL A 391 -21.78 -8.26 -15.70
C VAL A 391 -22.67 -9.23 -16.48
N GLU A 392 -23.89 -9.46 -16.00
CA GLU A 392 -24.87 -10.38 -16.60
C GLU A 392 -26.30 -9.83 -16.39
N GLY A 393 -27.17 -9.92 -17.39
CA GLY A 393 -28.52 -9.37 -17.37
C GLY A 393 -28.62 -7.93 -17.87
N LYS A 394 -29.51 -7.14 -17.26
CA LYS A 394 -29.75 -5.74 -17.64
C LYS A 394 -30.29 -4.93 -16.47
N VAL A 395 -29.87 -3.67 -16.40
CA VAL A 395 -30.32 -2.70 -15.39
C VAL A 395 -31.05 -1.56 -16.07
N GLU A 396 -32.21 -1.16 -15.54
CA GLU A 396 -32.77 0.15 -15.84
C GLU A 396 -32.04 1.19 -14.98
N PHE A 397 -31.27 2.07 -15.60
CA PHE A 397 -30.52 3.11 -14.91
C PHE A 397 -31.10 4.48 -15.25
N SER A 398 -31.36 5.29 -14.22
CA SER A 398 -32.04 6.57 -14.39
C SER A 398 -31.44 7.66 -13.52
N ASP A 399 -31.46 8.90 -14.00
CA ASP A 399 -31.15 10.04 -13.15
C ASP A 399 -32.36 10.45 -12.29
N LEU A 400 -32.15 11.38 -11.36
CA LEU A 400 -33.22 11.91 -10.51
C LEU A 400 -34.25 12.78 -11.27
N LYS A 401 -33.99 13.13 -12.53
CA LYS A 401 -34.91 13.89 -13.39
C LYS A 401 -35.85 12.97 -14.17
N GLY A 402 -35.63 11.66 -14.13
CA GLY A 402 -36.45 10.65 -14.78
C GLY A 402 -35.96 10.25 -16.17
N ASN A 403 -34.79 10.73 -16.62
CA ASN A 403 -34.15 10.21 -17.83
C ASN A 403 -33.69 8.78 -17.55
N LYS A 404 -33.90 7.86 -18.50
CA LYS A 404 -33.62 6.44 -18.30
C LYS A 404 -32.85 5.81 -19.46
N VAL A 405 -32.01 4.84 -19.14
CA VAL A 405 -31.33 3.98 -20.10
C VAL A 405 -31.32 2.53 -19.63
N ILE A 406 -31.38 1.58 -20.56
CA ILE A 406 -31.17 0.18 -20.25
C ILE A 406 -29.69 -0.14 -20.46
N VAL A 407 -28.99 -0.43 -19.37
CA VAL A 407 -27.59 -0.89 -19.40
C VAL A 407 -27.60 -2.41 -19.52
N LYS A 408 -27.04 -2.93 -20.61
CA LYS A 408 -26.92 -4.38 -20.88
C LYS A 408 -25.57 -4.89 -20.36
N GLU A 409 -25.32 -6.18 -20.51
CA GLU A 409 -24.05 -6.84 -20.18
C GLU A 409 -22.86 -6.24 -20.91
N ASN A 410 -21.76 -6.00 -20.18
CA ASN A 410 -20.45 -5.49 -20.63
C ASN A 410 -20.28 -3.96 -20.72
N PRO A 411 -21.32 -3.13 -20.86
CA PRO A 411 -21.20 -1.70 -20.60
C PRO A 411 -21.15 -1.31 -19.12
N PHE A 412 -20.45 -0.20 -18.85
CA PHE A 412 -20.75 0.65 -17.70
C PHE A 412 -21.55 1.88 -18.14
N CYS A 413 -22.25 2.50 -17.20
CA CYS A 413 -22.93 3.77 -17.40
C CYS A 413 -22.67 4.69 -16.21
N ILE A 414 -22.55 5.99 -16.48
CA ILE A 414 -22.25 7.01 -15.47
C ILE A 414 -23.44 7.95 -15.35
N CYS A 415 -23.77 8.31 -14.12
CA CYS A 415 -24.65 9.44 -13.82
C CYS A 415 -23.92 10.38 -12.86
N SER A 416 -23.70 11.62 -13.27
CA SER A 416 -23.07 12.63 -12.41
C SER A 416 -24.00 13.81 -12.16
N LYS A 417 -23.76 14.55 -11.08
CA LYS A 417 -24.53 15.77 -10.76
C LYS A 417 -24.46 16.82 -11.87
N GLU A 418 -23.29 16.97 -12.51
CA GLU A 418 -23.04 17.99 -13.53
C GLU A 418 -23.60 17.62 -14.90
N GLN A 419 -23.39 16.36 -15.33
CA GLN A 419 -23.72 15.93 -16.70
C GLN A 419 -25.01 15.12 -16.78
N GLY A 420 -25.58 14.72 -15.63
CA GLY A 420 -26.74 13.83 -15.58
C GLY A 420 -26.40 12.43 -16.08
N LEU A 421 -27.42 11.74 -16.60
CA LEU A 421 -27.29 10.39 -17.15
C LEU A 421 -26.51 10.40 -18.47
N GLN A 422 -25.43 9.63 -18.55
CA GLN A 422 -24.63 9.46 -19.76
C GLN A 422 -25.06 8.22 -20.56
N MET A 423 -24.57 8.08 -21.79
CA MET A 423 -24.79 6.86 -22.58
C MET A 423 -23.87 5.72 -22.10
N PRO A 424 -24.33 4.46 -22.14
CA PRO A 424 -23.49 3.31 -21.78
C PRO A 424 -22.26 3.18 -22.68
N VAL A 425 -21.11 2.87 -22.08
CA VAL A 425 -19.82 2.67 -22.76
C VAL A 425 -19.36 1.24 -22.52
N THR A 426 -19.08 0.51 -23.60
CA THR A 426 -18.57 -0.87 -23.54
C THR A 426 -17.13 -0.90 -23.02
N VAL A 427 -16.81 -1.80 -22.07
CA VAL A 427 -15.42 -2.00 -21.63
C VAL A 427 -14.65 -2.97 -22.55
N PRO A 428 -13.33 -2.79 -22.71
CA PRO A 428 -12.50 -3.64 -23.57
C PRO A 428 -12.10 -4.99 -22.94
N PHE A 429 -12.65 -5.38 -21.78
CA PHE A 429 -12.26 -6.58 -21.04
C PHE A 429 -13.47 -7.39 -20.54
N ASN A 430 -13.29 -8.71 -20.35
CA ASN A 430 -14.36 -9.61 -19.93
C ASN A 430 -14.70 -9.44 -18.43
N LEU A 431 -15.85 -8.81 -18.16
CA LEU A 431 -16.32 -8.55 -16.79
C LEU A 431 -16.69 -9.82 -16.02
N LYS A 432 -17.15 -10.87 -16.70
CA LYS A 432 -17.58 -12.11 -16.05
C LYS A 432 -16.39 -12.84 -15.40
N GLU A 433 -15.27 -12.90 -16.10
CA GLU A 433 -14.02 -13.45 -15.56
C GLU A 433 -13.46 -12.63 -14.40
N LYS A 434 -13.63 -11.30 -14.39
CA LYS A 434 -13.20 -10.45 -13.27
C LYS A 434 -14.10 -10.66 -12.04
N PHE A 435 -15.41 -10.73 -12.26
CA PHE A 435 -16.39 -11.00 -11.21
C PHE A 435 -16.14 -12.36 -10.55
N GLU A 436 -15.92 -13.41 -11.33
CA GLU A 436 -15.62 -14.76 -10.83
C GLU A 436 -14.31 -14.83 -10.02
N ARG A 437 -13.33 -13.96 -10.33
CA ARG A 437 -12.07 -13.82 -9.59
C ARG A 437 -12.17 -12.93 -8.35
N GLY A 438 -13.31 -12.29 -8.09
CA GLY A 438 -13.48 -11.35 -6.97
C GLY A 438 -12.85 -9.98 -7.19
N GLU A 439 -12.33 -9.69 -8.40
CA GLU A 439 -11.70 -8.42 -8.75
C GLU A 439 -12.73 -7.29 -8.93
N GLY A 440 -12.30 -6.02 -8.78
CA GLY A 440 -13.07 -4.81 -9.14
C GLY A 440 -13.80 -4.92 -10.47
N VAL A 441 -15.10 -4.57 -10.50
CA VAL A 441 -15.94 -4.63 -11.71
C VAL A 441 -16.17 -3.25 -12.30
#